data_AF-X1Q5D7-F1
#
_entry.id   AF-X1Q5D7-F1
#
_cell.length_a   1.000
_cell.length_b   1.000
_cell.length_c   1.000
_cell.angle_alpha   90.00
_cell.angle_beta   90.00
_cell.angle_gamma   90.00
#
_symmetry.space_group_name_H-M   'P 1'
#
loop_
_entity.id
_entity.type
_entity.pdbx_description
1 polymer ?
#
loop_
_entity_poly.entity_id
_entity_poly.type
_entity_poly.pdbx_seq_one_letter_code
_entity_poly.pdbx_strand_id
1 'polypeptide(L)'
;MPRCLARQLRRDATKLRSFNWSSRAVKEFAEFRREKAGLRESQADEVVRNCFTLVNKPYQFGESVDWHREDIKEHVRLAGFELHYQHYLEDLALSWRETRDSRYLDKWMELVQWWIEG
;
A
#
# COMPACT_ATOMS: atom_id res chain seq x y z
N MET A 1 -27.63 6.68 12.35
CA MET A 1 -26.38 7.48 12.40
C MET A 1 -26.58 8.74 13.23
N PRO A 2 -25.68 9.08 14.16
CA PRO A 2 -25.87 10.25 15.03
C PRO A 2 -25.70 11.54 14.22
N ARG A 3 -26.78 12.31 14.09
CA ARG A 3 -26.87 13.59 13.35
C ARG A 3 -25.87 14.66 13.83
N CYS A 4 -25.33 14.48 15.04
CA CYS A 4 -24.38 15.37 15.69
C CYS A 4 -23.00 15.35 15.02
N LEU A 5 -22.53 14.17 14.62
CA LEU A 5 -21.20 13.96 14.06
C LEU A 5 -21.05 14.68 12.70
N ALA A 6 -22.08 14.57 11.86
CA ALA A 6 -22.12 15.23 10.56
C ALA A 6 -22.08 16.76 10.66
N ARG A 7 -22.71 17.34 11.70
CA ARG A 7 -22.70 18.79 11.94
C ARG A 7 -21.34 19.28 12.44
N GLN A 8 -20.71 18.53 13.33
CA GLN A 8 -19.37 18.83 13.86
C GLN A 8 -18.32 18.78 12.76
N LEU A 9 -18.29 17.71 11.98
CA LEU A 9 -17.38 17.54 10.83
C LEU A 9 -17.54 18.66 9.80
N ARG A 10 -18.78 19.10 9.52
CA ARG A 10 -19.04 20.20 8.58
C ARG A 10 -18.49 21.55 9.09
N ARG A 11 -18.52 21.78 10.42
CA ARG A 11 -18.01 22.99 11.07
C ARG A 11 -16.48 23.00 11.14
N ASP A 12 -15.87 21.83 11.29
CA ASP A 12 -14.40 21.71 11.30
C ASP A 12 -13.83 21.67 9.88
N ALA A 13 -14.56 21.15 8.90
CA ALA A 13 -14.19 21.23 7.48
C ALA A 13 -14.07 22.68 6.97
N THR A 14 -14.87 23.61 7.50
CA THR A 14 -14.71 25.04 7.18
C THR A 14 -13.43 25.66 7.75
N LYS A 15 -12.82 25.06 8.78
CA LYS A 15 -11.52 25.50 9.32
C LYS A 15 -10.33 24.97 8.51
N LEU A 16 -10.53 23.93 7.70
CA LEU A 16 -9.51 23.36 6.80
C LEU A 16 -9.34 24.17 5.50
N ARG A 17 -10.06 25.29 5.34
CA ARG A 17 -10.22 26.01 4.07
C ARG A 17 -9.02 26.80 3.55
N SER A 18 -7.88 26.78 4.23
CA SER A 18 -6.63 27.31 3.67
C SER A 18 -5.48 26.35 3.91
N PHE A 19 -5.65 25.10 3.46
CA PHE A 19 -4.51 24.21 3.34
C PHE A 19 -3.52 24.83 2.35
N ASN A 20 -2.41 25.33 2.88
CA ASN A 20 -1.37 25.94 2.09
C ASN A 20 -0.50 24.83 1.45
N TRP A 21 -0.88 24.42 0.25
CA TRP A 21 -0.14 23.45 -0.56
C TRP A 21 1.30 23.85 -0.86
N SER A 22 1.60 25.15 -0.78
CA SER A 22 2.96 25.69 -0.96
C SER A 22 3.78 25.77 0.33
N SER A 23 3.19 25.41 1.47
CA SER A 23 3.89 25.47 2.76
C SER A 23 5.10 24.53 2.77
N ARG A 24 6.11 24.93 3.54
CA ARG A 24 7.33 24.14 3.73
C ARG A 24 7.03 22.73 4.24
N ALA A 25 6.12 22.60 5.22
CA ALA A 25 5.72 21.30 5.76
C ALA A 25 5.08 20.38 4.71
N VAL A 26 4.27 20.93 3.78
CA VAL A 26 3.67 20.13 2.69
C VAL A 26 4.73 19.69 1.67
N LYS A 27 5.71 20.56 1.37
CA LYS A 27 6.83 20.22 0.50
C LYS A 27 7.73 19.16 1.12
N GLU A 28 8.14 19.33 2.37
CA GLU A 28 8.93 18.35 3.13
C GLU A 28 8.20 17.00 3.22
N PHE A 29 6.89 17.01 3.45
CA PHE A 29 6.09 15.79 3.43
C PHE A 29 6.04 15.13 2.05
N ALA A 30 5.89 15.92 0.98
CA ALA A 30 5.89 15.42 -0.39
C ALA A 30 7.27 14.90 -0.83
N GLU A 31 8.35 15.51 -0.37
CA GLU A 31 9.73 15.05 -0.56
C GLU A 31 9.98 13.75 0.20
N PHE A 32 9.62 13.69 1.48
CA PHE A 32 9.67 12.45 2.27
C PHE A 32 8.89 11.30 1.62
N ARG A 33 7.71 11.58 1.07
CA ARG A 33 6.92 10.58 0.33
C ARG A 33 7.60 10.14 -0.97
N ARG A 34 8.31 11.04 -1.66
CA ARG A 34 9.11 10.72 -2.86
C ARG A 34 10.37 9.93 -2.54
N GLU A 35 11.10 10.26 -1.48
CA GLU A 35 12.25 9.48 -1.02
C GLU A 35 11.82 8.06 -0.62
N LYS A 36 10.69 7.94 0.08
CA LYS A 36 10.07 6.64 0.33
C LYS A 36 9.66 5.90 -0.94
N ALA A 37 9.44 6.59 -2.07
CA ALA A 37 9.15 5.92 -3.32
C ALA A 37 10.37 5.20 -3.91
N GLY A 38 11.59 5.70 -3.70
CA GLY A 38 12.81 4.97 -4.07
C GLY A 38 13.01 3.66 -3.30
N LEU A 39 12.49 3.57 -2.07
CA LEU A 39 12.43 2.31 -1.32
C LEU A 39 11.43 1.31 -1.95
N ARG A 40 10.44 1.78 -2.72
CA ARG A 40 9.39 0.92 -3.29
C ARG A 40 9.86 0.06 -4.45
N GLU A 41 10.86 0.49 -5.22
CA GLU A 41 11.42 -0.34 -6.29
C GLU A 41 12.02 -1.63 -5.71
N SER A 42 12.77 -1.51 -4.60
CA SER A 42 13.29 -2.68 -3.87
C SER A 42 12.19 -3.57 -3.28
N GLN A 43 11.02 -3.00 -2.96
CA GLN A 43 9.87 -3.76 -2.48
C GLN A 43 9.14 -4.46 -3.62
N ALA A 44 9.06 -3.85 -4.81
CA ALA A 44 8.45 -4.44 -5.99
C ALA A 44 9.22 -5.68 -6.45
N ASP A 45 10.55 -5.64 -6.45
CA ASP A 45 11.39 -6.79 -6.77
C ASP A 45 11.17 -7.97 -5.80
N GLU A 46 11.01 -7.69 -4.51
CA GLU A 46 10.68 -8.71 -3.50
C GLU A 46 9.27 -9.28 -3.71
N VAL A 47 8.29 -8.43 -4.04
CA VAL A 47 6.91 -8.87 -4.36
C VAL A 47 6.89 -9.75 -5.62
N VAL A 48 7.72 -9.46 -6.62
CA VAL A 48 7.91 -10.35 -7.79
C VAL A 48 8.37 -11.75 -7.37
N ARG A 49 9.10 -11.88 -6.26
CA ARG A 49 9.56 -13.15 -5.67
C ARG A 49 8.60 -13.70 -4.60
N ASN A 50 7.37 -13.20 -4.54
CA ASN A 50 6.37 -13.54 -3.54
C ASN A 50 6.85 -13.30 -2.08
N CYS A 51 7.72 -12.30 -1.88
CA CYS A 51 8.17 -11.84 -0.58
C CYS A 51 7.54 -10.49 -0.26
N PHE A 52 6.68 -10.44 0.75
CA PHE A 52 5.90 -9.25 1.09
C PHE A 52 6.40 -8.67 2.40
N THR A 53 6.63 -7.36 2.44
CA THR A 53 6.89 -6.67 3.71
C THR A 53 5.57 -6.19 4.29
N LEU A 54 5.07 -6.86 5.33
CA LEU A 54 3.85 -6.53 6.06
C LEU A 54 4.21 -6.13 7.49
N VAL A 55 3.72 -4.99 7.96
CA VAL A 55 3.99 -4.42 9.29
C VAL A 55 5.51 -4.38 9.57
N ASN A 56 6.28 -3.97 8.56
CA ASN A 56 7.75 -3.92 8.56
C ASN A 56 8.44 -5.28 8.80
N LYS A 57 7.77 -6.40 8.51
CA LYS A 57 8.35 -7.74 8.57
C LYS A 57 8.22 -8.44 7.21
N PRO A 58 9.25 -9.16 6.75
CA PRO A 58 9.17 -9.94 5.53
C PRO A 58 8.38 -11.22 5.75
N TYR A 59 7.52 -11.56 4.78
CA TYR A 59 6.75 -12.79 4.71
C TYR A 59 6.97 -13.41 3.34
N GLN A 60 7.65 -14.56 3.32
CA GLN A 60 7.87 -15.34 2.11
C GLN A 60 6.68 -16.27 1.88
N PHE A 61 6.05 -16.15 0.71
CA PHE A 61 5.03 -17.09 0.24
C PHE A 61 5.65 -18.12 -0.72
N GLY A 62 4.91 -19.18 -1.00
CA GLY A 62 5.32 -20.24 -1.91
C GLY A 62 5.11 -19.84 -3.38
N GLU A 63 4.74 -20.83 -4.19
CA GLU A 63 4.38 -20.60 -5.61
C GLU A 63 3.15 -19.70 -5.76
N SER A 64 2.21 -19.78 -4.80
CA SER A 64 1.02 -18.92 -4.71
C SER A 64 0.95 -18.17 -3.38
N VAL A 65 0.14 -17.11 -3.36
CA VAL A 65 -0.14 -16.35 -2.13
C VAL A 65 -1.34 -16.96 -1.42
N ASP A 66 -1.11 -17.57 -0.27
CA ASP A 66 -2.17 -17.96 0.66
C ASP A 66 -2.70 -16.71 1.38
N TRP A 67 -3.84 -16.20 0.91
CA TRP A 67 -4.51 -15.02 1.48
C TRP A 67 -5.06 -15.25 2.90
N HIS A 68 -5.14 -16.50 3.34
CA HIS A 68 -5.69 -16.90 4.63
C HIS A 68 -4.64 -17.53 5.55
N ARG A 69 -3.36 -17.35 5.24
CA ARG A 69 -2.23 -17.89 5.99
C ARG A 69 -2.36 -17.60 7.49
N GLU A 70 -2.53 -18.66 8.28
CA GLU A 70 -2.92 -18.54 9.69
C GLU A 70 -1.86 -17.87 10.57
N ASP A 71 -0.56 -18.06 10.28
CA ASP A 71 0.53 -17.41 11.02
C ASP A 71 0.53 -15.88 10.88
N ILE A 72 0.09 -15.35 9.73
CA ILE A 72 -0.09 -13.90 9.52
C ILE A 72 -1.28 -13.40 10.33
N LYS A 73 -2.39 -14.15 10.29
CA LYS A 73 -3.67 -13.78 10.91
C LYS A 73 -3.62 -13.82 12.44
N GLU A 74 -2.99 -14.84 13.01
CA GLU A 74 -2.96 -15.06 14.46
C GLU A 74 -1.87 -14.25 15.16
N HIS A 75 -0.67 -14.16 14.58
CA HIS A 75 0.46 -13.52 15.26
C HIS A 75 0.50 -12.00 15.08
N VAL A 76 -0.04 -11.47 13.97
CA VAL A 76 -0.07 -10.03 13.71
C VAL A 76 -1.35 -9.68 12.93
N ARG A 77 -2.49 -9.52 13.62
CA ARG A 77 -3.78 -9.15 12.98
C ARG A 77 -3.65 -8.00 11.97
N LEU A 78 -2.78 -7.02 12.24
CA LEU A 78 -2.52 -5.90 11.34
C LEU A 78 -1.86 -6.32 10.01
N ALA A 79 -1.01 -7.35 10.01
CA ALA A 79 -0.38 -7.87 8.80
C ALA A 79 -1.40 -8.52 7.88
N GLY A 80 -2.39 -9.22 8.43
CA GLY A 80 -3.53 -9.72 7.65
C GLY A 80 -4.30 -8.58 6.98
N PHE A 81 -4.55 -7.47 7.68
CA PHE A 81 -5.17 -6.28 7.07
C PHE A 81 -4.29 -5.65 5.99
N GLU A 82 -2.99 -5.49 6.22
CA GLU A 82 -2.06 -4.91 5.24
C GLU A 82 -1.95 -5.75 3.97
N LEU A 83 -1.97 -7.09 4.09
CA LEU A 83 -2.02 -7.99 2.94
C LEU A 83 -3.22 -7.68 2.04
N HIS A 84 -4.38 -7.40 2.63
CA HIS A 84 -5.59 -7.07 1.89
C HIS A 84 -5.70 -5.59 1.46
N TYR A 85 -4.85 -4.70 1.96
CA TYR A 85 -4.79 -3.31 1.46
C TYR A 85 -4.02 -3.19 0.14
N GLN A 86 -3.30 -4.24 -0.27
CA GLN A 86 -2.71 -4.37 -1.60
C GLN A 86 -1.76 -3.21 -2.01
N HIS A 87 -1.12 -2.54 -1.04
CA HIS A 87 -0.18 -1.46 -1.33
C HIS A 87 0.98 -1.89 -2.25
N TYR A 88 1.38 -3.16 -2.17
CA TYR A 88 2.36 -3.75 -3.07
C TYR A 88 1.96 -3.71 -4.55
N LEU A 89 0.66 -3.66 -4.89
CA LEU A 89 0.20 -3.50 -6.26
C LEU A 89 0.51 -2.10 -6.80
N GLU A 90 0.44 -1.07 -5.95
CA GLU A 90 0.87 0.28 -6.33
C GLU A 90 2.37 0.31 -6.62
N ASP A 91 3.16 -0.39 -5.81
CA ASP A 91 4.62 -0.45 -5.94
C ASP A 91 5.04 -1.15 -7.24
N LEU A 92 4.36 -2.25 -7.61
CA LEU A 92 4.52 -2.90 -8.93
C LEU A 92 4.17 -1.96 -10.08
N ALA A 93 3.04 -1.25 -9.99
CA ALA A 93 2.58 -0.34 -11.05
C ALA A 93 3.54 0.86 -11.24
N LEU A 94 4.07 1.41 -10.14
CA LEU A 94 5.07 2.47 -10.18
C LEU A 94 6.39 1.98 -10.81
N SER A 95 6.86 0.80 -10.40
CA SER A 95 8.10 0.19 -10.91
C SER A 95 7.99 -0.13 -12.40
N TRP A 96 6.84 -0.65 -12.86
CA TRP A 96 6.58 -0.84 -14.30
C TRP A 96 6.59 0.48 -15.06
N ARG A 97 5.95 1.53 -14.53
CA ARG A 97 5.90 2.83 -15.20
C ARG A 97 7.29 3.43 -15.40
N GLU A 98 8.19 3.24 -14.42
CA GLU A 98 9.54 3.80 -14.40
C GLU A 98 10.52 3.00 -15.25
N THR A 99 10.50 1.68 -15.13
CA THR A 99 11.48 0.78 -15.80
C THR A 99 11.00 0.22 -17.13
N ARG A 100 9.68 0.16 -17.35
CA ARG A 100 9.02 -0.59 -18.43
C ARG A 100 9.30 -2.10 -18.44
N ASP A 101 9.78 -2.65 -17.33
CA ASP A 101 9.99 -4.09 -17.17
C ASP A 101 8.65 -4.82 -16.99
N SER A 102 8.34 -5.76 -17.90
CA SER A 102 7.05 -6.47 -17.90
C SER A 102 6.84 -7.34 -16.66
N ARG A 103 7.91 -7.78 -15.99
CA ARG A 103 7.82 -8.65 -14.79
C ARG A 103 6.90 -8.07 -13.71
N TYR A 104 6.90 -6.75 -13.56
CA TYR A 104 6.04 -6.06 -12.59
C TYR A 104 4.57 -6.08 -12.98
N LEU A 105 4.27 -5.90 -14.28
CA LEU A 105 2.89 -5.96 -14.79
C LEU A 105 2.36 -7.39 -14.76
N ASP A 106 3.18 -8.36 -15.16
CA ASP A 106 2.83 -9.78 -15.16
C ASP A 106 2.50 -10.25 -13.74
N LYS A 107 3.36 -9.90 -12.75
CA LYS A 107 3.10 -10.18 -11.34
C LYS A 107 1.85 -9.46 -10.82
N TRP A 108 1.62 -8.22 -11.22
CA TRP A 108 0.42 -7.48 -10.82
C TRP A 108 -0.85 -8.21 -11.27
N MET A 109 -0.90 -8.65 -12.54
CA MET A 109 -2.03 -9.40 -13.09
C MET A 109 -2.22 -10.74 -12.38
N GLU A 110 -1.13 -11.46 -12.14
CA GLU A 110 -1.13 -12.74 -11.42
C GLU A 110 -1.70 -12.58 -10.00
N LEU A 111 -1.24 -11.60 -9.23
CA LEU A 111 -1.72 -11.36 -7.86
C LEU A 111 -3.20 -10.96 -7.82
N VAL A 112 -3.66 -10.14 -8.78
CA VAL A 112 -5.08 -9.78 -8.88
C VAL A 112 -5.93 -11.01 -9.22
N GLN A 113 -5.47 -11.85 -10.14
CA GLN A 113 -6.18 -13.08 -10.50
C GLN A 113 -6.29 -14.02 -9.28
N TRP A 114 -5.18 -14.29 -8.60
CA TRP A 114 -5.17 -15.13 -7.40
C TRP A 114 -6.02 -14.56 -6.26
N TRP A 115 -6.12 -13.25 -6.14
CA TRP A 115 -6.96 -12.62 -5.13
C TRP A 115 -8.46 -12.76 -5.45
N ILE A 116 -8.83 -12.69 -6.73
CA ILE A 116 -10.22 -12.91 -7.19
C ILE A 116 -10.63 -14.37 -7.07
N GLU A 117 -9.71 -15.29 -7.37
CA GLU A 117 -9.91 -16.74 -7.27
C GLU A 117 -9.83 -17.28 -5.84
N GLY A 118 -9.31 -16.46 -4.91
CA GLY A 118 -9.03 -16.80 -3.51
C GLY A 118 -10.22 -17.31 -2.71
#